data_AF-A0A722TG80-F1
#
_entry.id   AF-A0A722TG80-F1
#
_cell.length_a   1.000
_cell.length_b   1.000
_cell.length_c   1.000
_cell.angle_alpha   90.00
_cell.angle_beta   90.00
_cell.angle_gamma   90.00
#
_symmetry.space_group_name_H-M   'P 1'
#
loop_
_entity.id
_entity.type
_entity.pdbx_description
1 polymer ?
#
loop_
_entity_poly.entity_id
_entity_poly.type
_entity_poly.pdbx_seq_one_letter_code
_entity_poly.pdbx_strand_id
1 'polypeptide(L)'
;MPPLFTINACKSAGCRNLGLPDSPDYVWPDYRLGYPALHCRACGSYPPLFNKGEFRRWASAYIAQYAKEHGHFCPDCYQKTWIRYGRNPGGTQRLQCQYCKKVWTPKQHALNVAETPEQICSIPLLVPFQGANALQQLYFLFSFDAVRGNILHLSSNFTLLSAGKSLHYHWKGIAPPEGEKGDIIHRIAIKERQFLQRSQFDEIQYGPAALKRNAQGTILRPVITAHGHFRVLKNRFPDVTTHIIAHECFLRGAVITAWAERFRQRLSSLWFVEEEINDDDCRAEWQLLGKTWQGWWQNQWQLWGQDHNRKMVCSLTGSHLEQGVAVNLAASRRFVTWLWQQPEFQQSAHYSAKRVTQILYLLTEKYNSQWNHI
;
A
#
# COMPACT_ATOMS: atom_id res chain seq x y z
N MET A 1 -9.32 -21.50 12.97
CA MET A 1 -8.50 -20.80 11.96
C MET A 1 -8.50 -19.31 12.27
N PRO A 2 -7.36 -18.60 12.18
CA PRO A 2 -7.35 -17.15 12.29
C PRO A 2 -8.23 -16.55 11.17
N PRO A 3 -8.89 -15.41 11.42
CA PRO A 3 -9.69 -14.77 10.39
C PRO A 3 -8.78 -14.29 9.27
N LEU A 4 -9.14 -14.64 8.05
CA LEU A 4 -8.40 -14.31 6.84
C LEU A 4 -8.14 -12.79 6.68
N PHE A 5 -9.06 -11.97 7.17
CA PHE A 5 -8.99 -10.51 7.12
C PHE A 5 -9.07 -9.92 8.54
N THR A 6 -7.89 -9.61 9.08
CA THR A 6 -7.73 -8.82 10.31
C THR A 6 -7.38 -7.38 9.95
N ILE A 7 -8.18 -6.43 10.47
CA ILE A 7 -7.99 -4.98 10.32
C ILE A 7 -7.95 -4.26 11.68
N ASN A 8 -8.79 -4.71 12.62
CA ASN A 8 -8.80 -4.28 14.02
C ASN A 8 -7.89 -5.22 14.81
N ALA A 9 -6.67 -4.78 15.10
CA ALA A 9 -5.66 -5.49 15.88
C ALA A 9 -4.59 -4.50 16.33
N CYS A 10 -3.75 -4.91 17.29
CA CYS A 10 -2.56 -4.16 17.65
C CYS A 10 -1.62 -4.02 16.44
N LYS A 11 -1.10 -2.81 16.22
CA LYS A 11 -0.18 -2.45 15.11
C LYS A 11 1.20 -2.01 15.62
N SER A 12 1.53 -2.36 16.86
CA SER A 12 2.81 -2.03 17.49
C SER A 12 3.83 -3.13 17.26
N ALA A 13 4.96 -2.77 16.64
CA ALA A 13 6.09 -3.67 16.51
C ALA A 13 6.59 -4.10 17.90
N GLY A 14 7.01 -5.36 18.04
CA GLY A 14 7.47 -5.92 19.32
C GLY A 14 6.36 -6.28 20.31
N CYS A 15 5.10 -5.91 20.07
CA CYS A 15 3.99 -6.31 20.94
C CYS A 15 3.61 -7.78 20.71
N ARG A 16 3.37 -8.54 21.79
CA ARG A 16 2.84 -9.92 21.72
C ARG A 16 1.51 -10.02 20.96
N ASN A 17 0.72 -8.94 20.97
CA ASN A 17 -0.58 -8.88 20.32
C ASN A 17 -0.52 -8.36 18.88
N LEU A 18 0.66 -8.10 18.31
CA LEU A 18 0.79 -7.54 16.97
C LEU A 18 0.01 -8.38 15.95
N GLY A 19 -0.97 -7.77 15.28
CA GLY A 19 -1.80 -8.38 14.24
C GLY A 19 -2.66 -9.56 14.68
N LEU A 20 -2.80 -9.82 15.98
CA LEU A 20 -3.73 -10.82 16.48
C LEU A 20 -5.16 -10.31 16.37
N PRO A 21 -6.11 -11.13 15.88
CA PRO A 21 -7.49 -10.70 15.68
C PRO A 21 -8.23 -10.45 16.99
N ASP A 22 -7.87 -11.20 18.03
CA ASP A 22 -8.54 -11.26 19.32
C ASP A 22 -7.45 -11.50 20.38
N SER A 23 -7.56 -10.82 21.52
CA SER A 23 -6.63 -10.93 22.65
C SER A 23 -7.34 -10.48 23.93
N PRO A 24 -7.07 -11.13 25.09
CA PRO A 24 -7.61 -10.67 26.38
C PRO A 24 -7.08 -9.29 26.80
N ASP A 25 -5.99 -8.82 26.18
CA ASP A 25 -5.44 -7.48 26.45
C ASP A 25 -6.22 -6.36 25.73
N TYR A 26 -7.15 -6.69 24.84
CA TYR A 26 -7.87 -5.70 24.04
C TYR A 26 -9.09 -5.12 24.78
N VAL A 27 -9.18 -3.80 24.80
CA VAL A 27 -10.34 -3.04 25.26
C VAL A 27 -10.87 -2.24 24.07
N TRP A 28 -12.13 -2.44 23.71
CA TRP A 28 -12.73 -1.81 22.55
C TRP A 28 -14.27 -1.83 22.62
N PRO A 29 -14.97 -0.75 22.21
CA PRO A 29 -14.39 0.52 21.79
C PRO A 29 -13.88 1.34 22.98
N ASP A 30 -12.71 1.97 22.81
CA ASP A 30 -12.16 2.99 23.70
C ASP A 30 -12.12 4.33 22.94
N TYR A 31 -12.52 5.43 23.59
CA TYR A 31 -12.67 6.75 22.97
C TYR A 31 -11.65 7.78 23.49
N ARG A 32 -10.60 7.36 24.20
CA ARG A 32 -9.60 8.27 24.78
C ARG A 32 -8.99 9.26 23.79
N LEU A 33 -8.88 8.90 22.51
CA LEU A 33 -8.32 9.75 21.45
C LEU A 33 -9.37 10.52 20.65
N GLY A 34 -10.63 10.56 21.10
CA GLY A 34 -11.73 11.28 20.42
C GLY A 34 -12.38 10.51 19.26
N TYR A 35 -11.98 9.27 19.02
CA TYR A 35 -12.55 8.36 18.02
C TYR A 35 -12.55 6.92 18.54
N PRO A 36 -13.40 6.02 18.01
CA PRO A 36 -13.43 4.62 18.43
C PRO A 36 -12.12 3.92 18.06
N ALA A 37 -11.39 3.48 19.08
CA ALA A 37 -10.12 2.78 18.96
C ALA A 37 -10.14 1.43 19.69
N LEU A 38 -9.21 0.55 19.30
CA LEU A 38 -8.87 -0.64 20.05
C LEU A 38 -7.68 -0.30 20.92
N HIS A 39 -7.86 -0.30 22.24
CA HIS A 39 -6.78 -0.13 23.19
C HIS A 39 -6.13 -1.50 23.49
N CYS A 40 -4.84 -1.64 23.21
CA CYS A 40 -4.06 -2.83 23.55
C CYS A 40 -3.33 -2.62 24.88
N ARG A 41 -3.84 -3.20 25.98
CA ARG A 41 -3.24 -3.05 27.32
C ARG A 41 -1.80 -3.57 27.43
N ALA A 42 -1.39 -4.50 26.56
CA ALA A 42 -0.03 -5.02 26.56
C ALA A 42 1.03 -4.01 26.12
N CYS A 43 0.68 -3.01 25.33
CA CYS A 43 1.64 -2.01 24.82
C CYS A 43 1.11 -0.57 24.80
N GLY A 44 -0.11 -0.33 25.30
CA GLY A 44 -0.75 0.97 25.33
C GLY A 44 -1.14 1.55 23.97
N SER A 45 -1.18 0.76 22.89
CA SER A 45 -1.52 1.30 21.56
C SER A 45 -3.03 1.48 21.37
N TYR A 46 -3.41 2.47 20.56
CA TYR A 46 -4.79 2.82 20.23
C TYR A 46 -5.04 2.81 18.70
N PRO A 47 -4.83 1.67 17.99
CA PRO A 47 -5.23 1.56 16.60
C PRO A 47 -6.72 1.88 16.38
N PRO A 48 -7.06 2.67 15.36
CA PRO A 48 -8.45 3.00 15.07
C PRO A 48 -9.30 1.78 14.69
N LEU A 49 -10.59 1.81 15.05
CA LEU A 49 -11.56 0.76 14.72
C LEU A 49 -12.23 0.99 13.37
N PHE A 50 -12.37 -0.10 12.63
CA PHE A 50 -13.10 -0.15 11.37
C PHE A 50 -14.29 -1.10 11.49
N ASN A 51 -15.31 -0.87 10.65
CA ASN A 51 -16.40 -1.83 10.48
C ASN A 51 -15.85 -3.12 9.85
N LYS A 52 -15.63 -4.14 10.68
CA LYS A 52 -15.05 -5.43 10.30
C LYS A 52 -15.89 -6.14 9.25
N GLY A 53 -17.22 -6.04 9.32
CA GLY A 53 -18.14 -6.71 8.39
C GLY A 53 -18.09 -6.10 6.99
N GLU A 54 -18.16 -4.78 6.90
CA GLU A 54 -18.04 -4.06 5.62
C GLU A 54 -16.66 -4.28 4.99
N PHE A 55 -15.59 -4.14 5.77
CA PHE A 55 -14.23 -4.37 5.29
C PHE A 55 -14.04 -5.79 4.77
N ARG A 56 -14.49 -6.81 5.52
CA ARG A 56 -14.38 -8.22 5.11
C ARG A 56 -15.09 -8.50 3.80
N ARG A 57 -16.33 -8.01 3.63
CA ARG A 57 -17.09 -8.19 2.37
C ARG A 57 -16.36 -7.57 1.19
N TRP A 58 -15.92 -6.31 1.34
CA TRP A 58 -15.18 -5.61 0.27
C TRP A 58 -13.84 -6.28 -0.03
N ALA A 59 -13.02 -6.58 0.99
CA ALA A 59 -11.70 -7.19 0.82
C ALA A 59 -11.78 -8.59 0.18
N SER A 60 -12.78 -9.39 0.57
CA SER A 60 -13.01 -10.71 -0.05
C SER A 60 -13.32 -10.59 -1.54
N ALA A 61 -14.20 -9.65 -1.91
CA ALA A 61 -14.55 -9.39 -3.31
C ALA A 61 -13.36 -8.84 -4.10
N TYR A 62 -12.59 -7.93 -3.50
CA TYR A 62 -11.41 -7.32 -4.08
C TYR A 62 -10.32 -8.34 -4.42
N ILE A 63 -9.98 -9.21 -3.46
CA ILE A 63 -8.97 -10.25 -3.67
C ILE A 63 -9.48 -11.33 -4.63
N ALA A 64 -10.75 -11.70 -4.55
CA ALA A 64 -11.35 -12.65 -5.50
C ALA A 64 -11.34 -12.10 -6.93
N GLN A 65 -11.58 -10.80 -7.12
CA GLN A 65 -11.47 -10.15 -8.42
C GLN A 65 -10.02 -10.18 -8.92
N TYR A 66 -9.05 -9.86 -8.07
CA TYR A 66 -7.64 -9.96 -8.42
C TYR A 66 -7.24 -11.37 -8.88
N ALA A 67 -7.66 -12.40 -8.13
CA ALA A 67 -7.43 -13.81 -8.44
C ALA A 67 -8.05 -14.24 -9.78
N LYS A 68 -9.28 -13.78 -10.06
CA LYS A 68 -9.96 -14.05 -11.34
C LYS A 68 -9.30 -13.34 -12.51
N GLU A 69 -8.68 -12.19 -12.27
CA GLU A 69 -7.99 -11.45 -13.32
C GLU A 69 -6.64 -12.10 -13.66
N HIS A 70 -5.83 -12.41 -12.65
CA HIS A 70 -4.41 -12.79 -12.83
C HIS A 70 -4.13 -14.30 -12.66
N GLY A 71 -5.00 -15.06 -11.99
CA GLY A 71 -4.84 -16.51 -11.83
C GLY A 71 -3.76 -16.97 -10.84
N HIS A 72 -3.16 -16.09 -10.04
CA HIS A 72 -2.07 -16.45 -9.13
C HIS A 72 -2.48 -17.32 -7.93
N PHE A 73 -3.73 -17.25 -7.50
CA PHE A 73 -4.28 -18.04 -6.40
C PHE A 73 -5.79 -18.22 -6.56
N CYS A 74 -6.37 -19.14 -5.81
CA CYS A 74 -7.80 -19.44 -5.87
C CYS A 74 -8.66 -18.23 -5.45
N PRO A 75 -9.69 -17.85 -6.21
CA PRO A 75 -10.55 -16.71 -5.86
C PRO A 75 -11.47 -16.97 -4.66
N ASP A 76 -11.65 -18.23 -4.25
CA ASP A 76 -12.57 -18.61 -3.17
C ASP A 76 -11.83 -18.89 -1.85
N CYS A 77 -10.79 -19.72 -1.87
CA CYS A 77 -10.04 -20.10 -0.67
C CYS A 77 -8.64 -19.49 -0.59
N TYR A 78 -8.23 -18.72 -1.60
CA TYR A 78 -6.97 -17.98 -1.63
C TYR A 78 -5.69 -18.83 -1.59
N GLN A 79 -5.83 -20.16 -1.72
CA GLN A 79 -4.72 -21.09 -1.85
C GLN A 79 -4.01 -20.94 -3.19
N LYS A 80 -2.68 -21.09 -3.18
CA LYS A 80 -1.83 -20.97 -4.37
C LYS A 80 -1.72 -22.25 -5.19
N THR A 81 -2.10 -23.39 -4.62
CA THR A 81 -2.02 -24.69 -5.29
C THR A 81 -3.26 -24.94 -6.15
N TRP A 82 -3.02 -25.00 -7.46
CA TRP A 82 -4.01 -25.28 -8.47
C TRP A 82 -3.42 -26.12 -9.60
N ILE A 83 -4.27 -26.67 -10.46
CA ILE A 83 -3.89 -27.41 -11.67
C ILE A 83 -4.52 -26.74 -12.90
N ARG A 84 -3.92 -26.97 -14.08
CA ARG A 84 -4.55 -26.65 -15.37
C ARG A 84 -5.71 -27.63 -15.60
N TYR A 85 -6.93 -27.12 -15.71
CA TYR A 85 -8.17 -27.91 -15.77
C TYR A 85 -8.92 -27.73 -17.09
N GLY A 86 -8.32 -28.22 -18.18
CA GLY A 86 -8.88 -28.06 -19.53
C GLY A 86 -9.00 -26.60 -19.98
N ARG A 87 -9.78 -26.37 -21.04
CA ARG A 87 -10.02 -25.04 -21.64
C ARG A 87 -11.51 -24.72 -21.67
N ASN A 88 -11.89 -23.44 -21.62
CA ASN A 88 -13.28 -23.04 -21.84
C ASN A 88 -13.64 -23.15 -23.34
N PRO A 89 -14.93 -22.96 -23.74
CA PRO A 89 -15.31 -23.02 -25.16
C PRO A 89 -14.52 -22.07 -26.07
N GLY A 90 -14.07 -20.92 -25.53
CA GLY A 90 -13.19 -19.98 -26.24
C GLY A 90 -11.71 -20.35 -26.23
N GLY A 91 -11.33 -21.57 -25.84
CA GLY A 91 -9.95 -22.06 -25.87
C GLY A 91 -9.02 -21.55 -24.77
N THR A 92 -9.50 -20.72 -23.84
CA THR A 92 -8.68 -20.16 -22.75
C THR A 92 -8.48 -21.17 -21.61
N GLN A 93 -7.30 -21.14 -20.98
CA GLN A 93 -6.91 -22.08 -19.93
C GLN A 93 -7.76 -21.89 -18.66
N ARG A 94 -8.41 -22.96 -18.20
CA ARG A 94 -9.07 -23.00 -16.88
C ARG A 94 -8.10 -23.49 -15.81
N LEU A 95 -8.25 -22.97 -14.60
CA LEU A 95 -7.53 -23.40 -13.41
C LEU A 95 -8.50 -24.07 -12.45
N GLN A 96 -8.05 -25.09 -11.72
CA GLN A 96 -8.81 -25.69 -10.62
C GLN A 96 -7.97 -25.70 -9.34
N CYS A 97 -8.53 -25.18 -8.25
CA CYS A 97 -7.87 -25.22 -6.95
C CYS A 97 -7.76 -26.66 -6.45
N GLN A 98 -6.58 -27.06 -5.99
CA GLN A 98 -6.38 -28.42 -5.48
C GLN A 98 -7.10 -28.63 -4.14
N TYR A 99 -7.27 -27.56 -3.35
CA TYR A 99 -7.92 -27.57 -2.05
C TYR A 99 -9.45 -27.55 -2.14
N CYS A 100 -10.06 -26.44 -2.60
CA CYS A 100 -11.52 -26.30 -2.61
C CYS A 100 -12.20 -26.72 -3.93
N LYS A 101 -11.43 -27.24 -4.90
CA LYS A 101 -11.91 -27.67 -6.23
C LYS A 101 -12.59 -26.59 -7.09
N LYS A 102 -12.57 -25.33 -6.66
CA LYS A 102 -13.06 -24.19 -7.46
C LYS A 102 -12.35 -24.15 -8.81
N VAL A 103 -13.14 -24.10 -9.89
CA VAL A 103 -12.67 -23.88 -11.26
C VAL A 103 -12.87 -22.41 -11.64
N TRP A 104 -11.89 -21.79 -12.28
CA TRP A 104 -12.00 -20.44 -12.84
C TRP A 104 -11.13 -20.26 -14.07
N THR A 105 -11.42 -19.24 -14.88
CA THR A 105 -10.62 -18.84 -16.04
C THR A 105 -10.00 -17.47 -15.74
N PRO A 106 -8.66 -17.37 -15.59
CA PRO A 106 -7.96 -16.10 -15.52
C PRO A 106 -8.20 -15.27 -16.78
N LYS A 107 -8.35 -13.94 -16.65
CA LYS A 107 -8.51 -13.06 -17.82
C LYS A 107 -7.18 -12.76 -18.50
N GLN A 108 -6.11 -12.59 -17.72
CA GLN A 108 -4.77 -12.45 -18.26
C GLN A 108 -4.26 -13.83 -18.72
N HIS A 109 -3.79 -13.89 -19.97
CA HIS A 109 -3.38 -15.14 -20.62
C HIS A 109 -2.01 -15.65 -20.15
N ALA A 110 -1.13 -14.77 -19.68
CA ALA A 110 0.19 -15.13 -19.21
C ALA A 110 0.19 -15.38 -17.70
N LEU A 111 0.15 -16.66 -17.31
CA LEU A 111 0.43 -17.08 -15.94
C LEU A 111 1.94 -17.07 -15.71
N ASN A 112 2.52 -15.87 -15.63
CA ASN A 112 3.93 -15.74 -15.31
C ASN A 112 4.14 -16.18 -13.86
N VAL A 113 5.01 -17.17 -13.67
CA VAL A 113 5.57 -17.47 -12.35
C VAL A 113 6.51 -16.33 -12.04
N ALA A 114 5.97 -15.24 -11.49
CA ALA A 114 6.79 -14.13 -11.03
C ALA A 114 7.67 -14.64 -9.89
N GLU A 115 8.98 -14.47 -10.03
CA GLU A 115 9.93 -14.71 -8.95
C GLU A 115 9.50 -13.91 -7.71
N THR A 116 9.68 -14.51 -6.54
CA THR A 116 9.27 -13.87 -5.29
C THR A 116 10.23 -12.72 -4.99
N PRO A 117 9.75 -11.47 -4.83
CA PRO A 117 10.60 -10.34 -4.48
C PRO A 117 11.08 -10.52 -3.04
N GLU A 118 12.37 -10.29 -2.81
CA GLU A 118 12.89 -10.21 -1.45
C GLU A 118 12.46 -8.91 -0.77
N GLN A 119 12.40 -7.83 -1.56
CA GLN A 119 12.12 -6.48 -1.09
C GLN A 119 10.97 -5.86 -1.89
N ILE A 120 9.97 -5.32 -1.19
CA ILE A 120 8.88 -4.57 -1.82
C ILE A 120 9.00 -3.11 -1.40
N CYS A 121 9.01 -2.20 -2.36
CA CYS A 121 8.79 -0.79 -2.09
C CYS A 121 7.38 -0.34 -2.50
N SER A 122 6.73 0.49 -1.70
CA SER A 122 5.37 0.96 -1.96
C SER A 122 5.24 2.47 -1.77
N ILE A 123 4.69 3.14 -2.78
CA ILE A 123 4.46 4.58 -2.75
C ILE A 123 3.00 4.91 -3.13
N PRO A 124 2.43 5.96 -2.54
CA PRO A 124 1.22 6.54 -3.05
C PRO A 124 1.48 7.49 -4.21
N LEU A 125 0.50 7.63 -5.10
CA LEU A 125 0.49 8.64 -6.14
C LEU A 125 -0.91 9.26 -6.21
N LEU A 126 -0.97 10.59 -6.17
CA LEU A 126 -2.22 11.32 -6.39
C LEU A 126 -2.35 11.60 -7.89
N VAL A 127 -3.46 11.16 -8.48
CA VAL A 127 -3.68 11.26 -9.93
C VAL A 127 -4.97 12.04 -10.19
N PRO A 128 -4.91 13.14 -10.96
CA PRO A 128 -6.10 13.92 -11.23
C PRO A 128 -7.10 13.13 -12.09
N PHE A 129 -8.39 13.43 -11.92
CA PHE A 129 -9.44 12.85 -12.74
C PHE A 129 -10.59 13.84 -12.95
N GLN A 130 -11.45 13.56 -13.92
CA GLN A 130 -12.65 14.35 -14.18
C GLN A 130 -13.80 13.94 -13.24
N GLY A 131 -13.81 14.51 -12.04
CA GLY A 131 -14.85 14.30 -11.04
C GLY A 131 -16.00 15.31 -11.09
N ALA A 132 -16.66 15.53 -9.96
CA ALA A 132 -17.79 16.45 -9.83
C ALA A 132 -17.36 17.93 -9.79
N ASN A 133 -16.22 18.24 -9.17
CA ASN A 133 -15.69 19.60 -9.07
C ASN A 133 -14.31 19.69 -9.75
N ALA A 134 -13.66 20.86 -9.67
CA ALA A 134 -12.27 21.01 -10.09
C ALA A 134 -11.30 20.26 -9.15
N LEU A 135 -10.05 20.07 -9.61
CA LEU A 135 -8.91 19.57 -8.82
C LEU A 135 -9.13 18.21 -8.14
N GLN A 136 -9.96 17.36 -8.73
CA GLN A 136 -10.31 16.05 -8.19
C GLN A 136 -9.17 15.08 -8.35
N GLN A 137 -8.89 14.28 -7.31
CA GLN A 137 -7.77 13.36 -7.29
C GLN A 137 -8.17 11.96 -6.83
N LEU A 138 -7.54 10.96 -7.42
CA LEU A 138 -7.55 9.59 -6.95
C LEU A 138 -6.28 9.29 -6.17
N TYR A 139 -6.42 8.52 -5.10
CA TYR A 139 -5.30 7.96 -4.37
C TYR A 139 -4.96 6.60 -4.97
N PHE A 140 -3.81 6.51 -5.62
CA PHE A 140 -3.25 5.24 -6.08
C PHE A 140 -2.16 4.76 -5.13
N LEU A 141 -2.05 3.46 -4.97
CA LEU A 141 -0.97 2.80 -4.26
C LEU A 141 -0.30 1.82 -5.22
N PHE A 142 1.00 2.02 -5.42
CA PHE A 142 1.85 1.17 -6.23
C PHE A 142 2.80 0.39 -5.33
N SER A 143 3.07 -0.86 -5.69
CA SER A 143 4.13 -1.65 -5.09
C SER A 143 5.00 -2.29 -6.16
N PHE A 144 6.31 -2.26 -5.94
CA PHE A 144 7.34 -2.69 -6.87
C PHE A 144 8.23 -3.74 -6.22
N ASP A 145 8.84 -4.60 -7.03
CA ASP A 145 10.06 -5.29 -6.65
C ASP A 145 11.14 -4.21 -6.52
N ALA A 146 11.65 -3.98 -5.31
CA ALA A 146 12.55 -2.86 -5.07
C ALA A 146 13.90 -3.01 -5.79
N VAL A 147 14.28 -4.25 -6.13
CA VAL A 147 15.54 -4.57 -6.82
C VAL A 147 15.32 -4.54 -8.33
N ARG A 148 14.36 -5.33 -8.82
CA ARG A 148 14.13 -5.49 -10.27
C ARG A 148 13.37 -4.34 -10.90
N GLY A 149 12.62 -3.57 -10.11
CA GLY A 149 11.87 -2.42 -10.58
C GLY A 149 10.52 -2.72 -11.21
N ASN A 150 10.17 -3.99 -11.45
CA ASN A 150 8.87 -4.34 -11.99
C ASN A 150 7.75 -4.05 -10.96
N ILE A 151 6.61 -3.60 -11.47
CA ILE A 151 5.43 -3.31 -10.65
C ILE A 151 4.76 -4.63 -10.29
N LEU A 152 4.61 -4.88 -8.99
CA LEU A 152 4.01 -6.09 -8.45
C LEU A 152 2.49 -5.95 -8.32
N HIS A 153 2.03 -4.77 -7.94
CA HIS A 153 0.61 -4.50 -7.73
C HIS A 153 0.28 -3.00 -7.77
N LEU A 154 -0.91 -2.70 -8.25
CA LEU A 154 -1.50 -1.37 -8.34
C LEU A 154 -2.91 -1.40 -7.74
N SER A 155 -3.26 -0.40 -6.95
CA SER A 155 -4.63 -0.21 -6.45
C SER A 155 -5.03 1.25 -6.49
N SER A 156 -6.30 1.51 -6.80
CA SER A 156 -6.92 2.83 -6.61
C SER A 156 -7.83 2.80 -5.40
N ASN A 157 -8.05 3.95 -4.78
CA ASN A 157 -9.16 4.12 -3.86
C ASN A 157 -10.52 4.25 -4.56
N PHE A 158 -10.56 4.40 -5.89
CA PHE A 158 -11.76 4.14 -6.67
C PHE A 158 -12.03 2.64 -6.80
N THR A 159 -13.27 2.21 -6.58
CA THR A 159 -13.70 0.83 -6.80
C THR A 159 -15.08 0.74 -7.43
N LEU A 160 -15.27 -0.24 -8.31
CA LEU A 160 -16.59 -0.65 -8.82
C LEU A 160 -17.26 -1.70 -7.91
N LEU A 161 -16.54 -2.22 -6.92
CA LEU A 161 -17.08 -3.17 -5.96
C LEU A 161 -18.01 -2.47 -4.98
N SER A 162 -19.04 -3.17 -4.54
CA SER A 162 -19.88 -2.68 -3.44
C SER A 162 -19.04 -2.54 -2.18
N ALA A 163 -19.10 -1.36 -1.57
CA ALA A 163 -18.47 -1.07 -0.29
C ALA A 163 -19.49 -0.34 0.60
N GLY A 164 -19.56 -0.73 1.88
CA GLY A 164 -20.43 -0.07 2.83
C GLY A 164 -19.97 1.35 3.14
N LYS A 165 -20.92 2.18 3.61
CA LYS A 165 -20.72 3.63 3.76
C LYS A 165 -19.58 3.98 4.70
N SER A 166 -19.27 3.16 5.70
CA SER A 166 -18.18 3.44 6.65
C SER A 166 -16.78 3.34 6.03
N LEU A 167 -16.68 2.74 4.83
CA LEU A 167 -15.44 2.62 4.08
C LEU A 167 -15.22 3.77 3.10
N HIS A 168 -16.23 4.62 2.89
CA HIS A 168 -16.21 5.69 1.89
C HIS A 168 -15.34 6.85 2.36
N TYR A 169 -14.61 7.44 1.43
CA TYR A 169 -13.84 8.65 1.67
C TYR A 169 -14.74 9.88 1.54
N HIS A 170 -14.61 10.78 2.50
CA HIS A 170 -15.27 12.07 2.49
C HIS A 170 -14.22 13.14 2.75
N TRP A 171 -14.05 14.04 1.79
CA TRP A 171 -13.21 15.22 1.97
C TRP A 171 -13.94 16.24 2.83
N LYS A 172 -13.31 16.70 3.91
CA LYS A 172 -13.86 17.63 4.90
C LYS A 172 -13.58 19.10 4.57
N GLY A 173 -13.12 19.41 3.35
CA GLY A 173 -12.74 20.77 2.96
C GLY A 173 -11.40 21.23 3.54
N ILE A 174 -10.66 20.35 4.20
CA ILE A 174 -9.32 20.66 4.71
C ILE A 174 -8.36 20.70 3.52
N ALA A 175 -7.66 21.82 3.35
CA ALA A 175 -6.64 21.95 2.33
C ALA A 175 -5.60 20.84 2.53
N PRO A 176 -5.21 20.10 1.47
CA PRO A 176 -4.07 19.21 1.57
C PRO A 176 -2.88 20.03 2.07
N PRO A 177 -2.06 19.48 2.98
CA PRO A 177 -0.83 20.16 3.36
C PRO A 177 -0.03 20.46 2.10
N GLU A 178 0.38 21.72 1.94
CA GLU A 178 1.18 22.12 0.78
C GLU A 178 2.49 21.31 0.76
N GLY A 179 3.03 21.10 -0.44
CA GLY A 179 4.38 20.56 -0.60
C GLY A 179 5.38 21.56 -0.05
N GLU A 180 5.69 21.48 1.25
CA GLU A 180 6.48 22.50 1.91
C GLU A 180 7.95 22.46 1.52
N LYS A 181 8.47 23.64 1.19
CA LYS A 181 9.88 23.89 0.86
C LYS A 181 10.68 23.92 2.17
N GLY A 182 11.75 23.15 2.21
CA GLY A 182 12.64 23.01 3.37
C GLY A 182 13.49 21.77 3.19
N ASP A 183 14.53 21.61 4.00
CA ASP A 183 15.34 20.39 3.95
C ASP A 183 14.51 19.14 4.32
N ILE A 184 15.03 17.97 3.94
CA ILE A 184 14.38 16.68 4.18
C ILE A 184 14.10 16.39 5.66
N ILE A 185 14.92 16.90 6.60
CA ILE A 185 14.71 16.71 8.04
C ILE A 185 13.45 17.46 8.47
N HIS A 186 13.31 18.70 8.01
CA HIS A 186 12.17 19.56 8.30
C HIS A 186 10.86 18.96 7.76
N ARG A 187 10.88 18.42 6.53
CA ARG A 187 9.70 17.79 5.93
C ARG A 187 9.20 16.58 6.71
N ILE A 188 10.10 15.73 7.23
CA ILE A 188 9.70 14.60 8.09
C ILE A 188 9.05 15.12 9.38
N ALA A 189 9.62 16.16 9.99
CA ALA A 189 9.10 16.72 11.24
C ALA A 189 7.70 17.31 11.06
N ILE A 190 7.47 18.02 9.96
CA ILE A 190 6.15 18.52 9.58
C ILE A 190 5.18 17.35 9.37
N LYS A 191 5.57 16.34 8.61
CA LYS A 191 4.70 15.20 8.27
C LYS A 191 4.28 14.41 9.52
N GLU A 192 5.19 14.22 10.47
CA GLU A 192 4.87 13.64 11.78
C GLU A 192 3.88 14.50 12.59
N ARG A 193 4.03 15.83 12.59
CA ARG A 193 3.06 16.73 13.22
C ARG A 193 1.69 16.65 12.54
N GLN A 194 1.66 16.59 11.21
CA GLN A 194 0.42 16.45 10.45
C GLN A 194 -0.30 15.14 10.77
N PHE A 195 0.40 14.03 10.99
CA PHE A 195 -0.25 12.78 11.43
C PHE A 195 -0.98 12.94 12.77
N LEU A 196 -0.41 13.70 13.70
CA LEU A 196 -1.00 13.96 15.02
C LEU A 196 -2.15 14.95 14.99
N GLN A 197 -2.21 15.81 13.96
CA GLN A 197 -3.29 16.78 13.76
C GLN A 197 -4.54 16.16 13.11
N ARG A 198 -4.46 14.92 12.59
CA ARG A 198 -5.62 14.26 12.00
C ARG A 198 -6.66 13.93 13.08
N SER A 199 -7.94 14.04 12.73
CA SER A 199 -9.05 13.58 13.59
C SER A 199 -8.95 12.10 13.96
N GLN A 200 -8.36 11.30 13.08
CA GLN A 200 -8.02 9.91 13.30
C GLN A 200 -6.74 9.61 12.52
N PHE A 201 -5.78 8.88 13.08
CA PHE A 201 -4.45 8.71 12.46
C PHE A 201 -4.48 8.27 10.99
N ASP A 202 -5.40 7.38 10.63
CA ASP A 202 -5.54 6.84 9.27
C ASP A 202 -6.51 7.62 8.36
N GLU A 203 -7.11 8.70 8.85
CA GLU A 203 -8.01 9.57 8.09
C GLU A 203 -7.23 10.68 7.39
N ILE A 204 -6.48 10.32 6.34
CA ILE A 204 -5.83 11.28 5.46
C ILE A 204 -6.86 12.13 4.70
N GLN A 205 -6.63 13.44 4.61
CA GLN A 205 -7.39 14.38 3.78
C GLN A 205 -6.53 14.81 2.59
N TYR A 206 -6.43 13.94 1.57
CA TYR A 206 -5.52 14.15 0.44
C TYR A 206 -6.07 15.11 -0.63
N GLY A 207 -7.31 15.59 -0.46
CA GLY A 207 -7.98 16.49 -1.40
C GLY A 207 -9.37 15.99 -1.82
N PRO A 208 -10.05 16.75 -2.70
CA PRO A 208 -11.38 16.40 -3.18
C PRO A 208 -11.36 15.16 -4.08
N ALA A 209 -12.33 14.26 -3.88
CA ALA A 209 -12.51 13.04 -4.66
C ALA A 209 -13.99 12.64 -4.75
N ALA A 210 -14.79 13.49 -5.36
CA ALA A 210 -16.20 13.29 -5.66
C ALA A 210 -16.39 12.83 -7.12
N LEU A 211 -17.09 11.72 -7.31
CA LEU A 211 -17.50 11.22 -8.61
C LEU A 211 -18.64 12.08 -9.20
N LYS A 212 -18.79 12.11 -10.53
CA LYS A 212 -19.95 12.74 -11.19
C LYS A 212 -21.26 12.07 -10.74
N ARG A 213 -22.38 12.82 -10.74
CA ARG A 213 -23.69 12.40 -10.21
C ARG A 213 -24.16 10.99 -10.62
N ASN A 214 -23.89 10.58 -11.85
CA ASN A 214 -24.30 9.28 -12.41
C ASN A 214 -23.14 8.30 -12.65
N ALA A 215 -21.95 8.61 -12.13
CA ALA A 215 -20.81 7.71 -12.26
C ALA A 215 -20.98 6.49 -11.35
N GLN A 216 -20.67 5.31 -11.89
CA GLN A 216 -20.65 4.08 -11.12
C GLN A 216 -19.40 3.99 -10.24
N GLY A 217 -19.53 3.30 -9.11
CA GLY A 217 -18.45 3.03 -8.17
C GLY A 217 -18.46 3.93 -6.96
N THR A 218 -17.44 3.81 -6.12
CA THR A 218 -17.26 4.61 -4.91
C THR A 218 -15.79 4.91 -4.68
N ILE A 219 -15.52 5.96 -3.90
CA ILE A 219 -14.18 6.32 -3.44
C ILE A 219 -14.03 5.84 -2.00
N LEU A 220 -13.08 4.94 -1.78
CA LEU A 220 -12.73 4.38 -0.49
C LEU A 220 -11.78 5.29 0.27
N ARG A 221 -11.80 5.20 1.59
CA ARG A 221 -10.72 5.73 2.43
C ARG A 221 -9.39 5.07 2.01
N PRO A 222 -8.31 5.84 1.79
CA PRO A 222 -7.01 5.28 1.37
C PRO A 222 -6.48 4.15 2.26
N VAL A 223 -6.73 4.21 3.58
CA VAL A 223 -6.41 3.13 4.52
C VAL A 223 -7.08 1.79 4.19
N ILE A 224 -8.33 1.81 3.73
CA ILE A 224 -9.07 0.59 3.34
C ILE A 224 -8.43 0.00 2.09
N THR A 225 -8.12 0.85 1.11
CA THR A 225 -7.38 0.46 -0.09
C THR A 225 -6.02 -0.11 0.24
N ALA A 226 -5.26 0.51 1.15
CA ALA A 226 -3.94 0.02 1.57
C ALA A 226 -4.04 -1.37 2.23
N HIS A 227 -5.00 -1.58 3.14
CA HIS A 227 -5.22 -2.90 3.73
C HIS A 227 -5.60 -3.96 2.68
N GLY A 228 -6.42 -3.63 1.68
CA GLY A 228 -6.73 -4.54 0.57
C GLY A 228 -5.51 -4.83 -0.31
N HIS A 229 -4.76 -3.79 -0.68
CA HIS A 229 -3.55 -3.84 -1.49
C HIS A 229 -2.49 -4.77 -0.89
N PHE A 230 -2.16 -4.57 0.39
CA PHE A 230 -1.15 -5.40 1.05
C PHE A 230 -1.63 -6.82 1.34
N ARG A 231 -2.94 -7.08 1.38
CA ARG A 231 -3.46 -8.46 1.44
C ARG A 231 -3.25 -9.20 0.13
N VAL A 232 -3.48 -8.55 -1.03
CA VAL A 232 -3.12 -9.14 -2.33
C VAL A 232 -1.63 -9.49 -2.37
N LEU A 233 -0.77 -8.55 -1.98
CA LEU A 233 0.67 -8.76 -1.95
C LEU A 233 1.09 -9.84 -0.96
N LYS A 234 0.56 -9.88 0.26
CA LYS A 234 0.84 -10.96 1.23
C LYS A 234 0.43 -12.33 0.67
N ASN A 235 -0.71 -12.39 -0.03
CA ASN A 235 -1.16 -13.61 -0.68
C ASN A 235 -0.27 -14.01 -1.85
N ARG A 236 0.28 -13.09 -2.65
CA ARG A 236 1.26 -13.42 -3.70
C ARG A 236 2.64 -13.76 -3.13
N PHE A 237 3.14 -12.96 -2.22
CA PHE A 237 4.52 -12.94 -1.75
C PHE A 237 4.55 -12.99 -0.22
N PRO A 238 4.23 -14.16 0.37
CA PRO A 238 4.14 -14.29 1.82
C PRO A 238 5.48 -14.16 2.51
N ASP A 239 6.59 -14.39 1.81
CA ASP A 239 7.93 -14.55 2.37
C ASP A 239 8.86 -13.35 2.16
N VAL A 240 8.31 -12.22 1.71
CA VAL A 240 9.03 -10.94 1.60
C VAL A 240 9.70 -10.60 2.93
N THR A 241 10.98 -10.27 2.87
CA THR A 241 11.82 -9.99 4.05
C THR A 241 11.94 -8.50 4.31
N THR A 242 11.82 -7.64 3.30
CA THR A 242 11.96 -6.19 3.49
C THR A 242 10.81 -5.44 2.86
N HIS A 243 10.18 -4.59 3.65
CA HIS A 243 9.12 -3.68 3.23
C HIS A 243 9.60 -2.24 3.35
N ILE A 244 9.57 -1.52 2.24
CA ILE A 244 9.98 -0.12 2.15
C ILE A 244 8.73 0.68 1.78
N ILE A 245 8.35 1.65 2.59
CA ILE A 245 7.14 2.43 2.33
C ILE A 245 7.44 3.92 2.41
N ALA A 246 6.73 4.70 1.59
CA ALA A 246 6.66 6.14 1.78
C ALA A 246 6.20 6.46 3.21
N HIS A 247 6.64 7.60 3.76
CA HIS A 247 6.33 8.01 5.13
C HIS A 247 4.84 8.30 5.29
N GLU A 248 4.03 7.30 5.60
CA GLU A 248 2.59 7.45 5.85
C GLU A 248 2.16 6.43 6.90
N CYS A 249 1.56 6.90 8.00
CA CYS A 249 1.33 6.10 9.18
C CYS A 249 0.31 4.97 8.95
N PHE A 250 -0.68 5.16 8.07
CA PHE A 250 -1.62 4.09 7.75
C PHE A 250 -1.02 3.02 6.82
N LEU A 251 -0.04 3.37 5.97
CA LEU A 251 0.70 2.37 5.18
C LEU A 251 1.48 1.44 6.11
N ARG A 252 2.16 2.00 7.12
CA ARG A 252 2.80 1.23 8.20
C ARG A 252 1.80 0.27 8.85
N GLY A 253 0.63 0.78 9.24
CA GLY A 253 -0.43 -0.03 9.84
C GLY A 253 -0.91 -1.18 8.96
N ALA A 254 -1.03 -0.94 7.65
CA ALA A 254 -1.49 -1.93 6.69
C ALA A 254 -0.45 -3.04 6.44
N VAL A 255 0.82 -2.68 6.23
CA VAL A 255 1.91 -3.65 6.04
C VAL A 255 2.14 -4.49 7.29
N ILE A 256 2.26 -3.85 8.47
CA ILE A 256 2.59 -4.56 9.70
C ILE A 256 1.49 -5.56 10.11
N THR A 257 0.23 -5.27 9.74
CA THR A 257 -0.90 -6.19 9.96
C THR A 257 -0.96 -7.31 8.92
N ALA A 258 -0.52 -7.05 7.68
CA ALA A 258 -0.53 -8.03 6.60
C ALA A 258 0.52 -9.13 6.81
N TRP A 259 1.74 -8.78 7.22
CA TRP A 259 2.84 -9.72 7.53
C TRP A 259 3.11 -9.87 9.02
N ALA A 260 2.10 -9.65 9.88
CA ALA A 260 2.24 -9.62 11.34
C ALA A 260 3.03 -10.80 11.93
N GLU A 261 2.81 -12.01 11.44
CA GLU A 261 3.54 -13.20 11.89
C GLU A 261 5.05 -13.11 11.66
N ARG A 262 5.47 -12.66 10.47
CA ARG A 262 6.89 -12.51 10.15
C ARG A 262 7.54 -11.42 11.00
N PHE A 263 6.83 -10.32 11.26
CA PHE A 263 7.32 -9.28 12.16
C PHE A 263 7.45 -9.78 13.61
N ARG A 264 6.49 -10.58 14.11
CA ARG A 264 6.61 -11.21 15.44
C ARG A 264 7.79 -12.18 15.52
N GLN A 265 8.05 -12.93 14.46
CA GLN A 265 9.17 -13.87 14.34
C GLN A 265 10.49 -13.20 13.95
N ARG A 266 10.52 -11.88 13.75
CA ARG A 266 11.69 -11.11 13.29
C ARG A 266 12.25 -11.58 11.94
N LEU A 267 11.39 -12.10 11.07
CA LEU A 267 11.72 -12.58 9.72
C LEU A 267 11.47 -11.53 8.62
N SER A 268 10.97 -10.35 8.99
CA SER A 268 10.76 -9.23 8.06
C SER A 268 11.10 -7.89 8.72
N SER A 269 11.54 -6.94 7.91
CA SER A 269 11.83 -5.55 8.29
C SER A 269 10.87 -4.58 7.60
N LEU A 270 10.54 -3.47 8.26
CA LEU A 270 9.69 -2.41 7.73
C LEU A 270 10.39 -1.06 7.89
N TRP A 271 10.46 -0.29 6.81
CA TRP A 271 11.17 0.97 6.74
C TRP A 271 10.28 2.09 6.20
N PHE A 272 10.35 3.26 6.83
CA PHE A 272 9.98 4.51 6.16
C PHE A 272 11.16 5.06 5.38
N VAL A 273 10.85 5.70 4.25
CA VAL A 273 11.81 6.39 3.40
C VAL A 273 11.21 7.70 2.89
N GLU A 274 12.04 8.74 2.94
CA GLU A 274 11.86 9.98 2.19
C GLU A 274 13.17 10.28 1.45
N GLU A 275 13.09 10.88 0.27
CA GLU A 275 14.24 11.11 -0.60
C GLU A 275 14.18 12.49 -1.28
N GLU A 276 15.35 13.04 -1.54
CA GLU A 276 15.62 14.18 -2.44
C GLU A 276 16.69 13.71 -3.42
N ILE A 277 16.28 13.20 -4.57
CA ILE A 277 17.20 12.75 -5.61
C ILE A 277 17.22 13.80 -6.70
N ASN A 278 18.32 14.54 -6.75
CA ASN A 278 18.58 15.59 -7.74
C ASN A 278 19.38 15.04 -8.94
N ASP A 279 20.16 13.98 -8.73
CA ASP A 279 20.95 13.30 -9.75
C ASP A 279 20.81 11.78 -9.58
N ASP A 280 19.94 11.14 -10.37
CA ASP A 280 19.70 9.68 -10.30
C ASP A 280 20.87 8.87 -10.90
N ASP A 281 21.77 9.51 -11.66
CA ASP A 281 22.96 8.89 -12.27
C ASP A 281 24.19 8.94 -11.36
N CYS A 282 24.10 9.64 -10.22
CA CYS A 282 25.19 9.78 -9.26
C CYS A 282 25.72 8.42 -8.79
N ARG A 283 27.02 8.18 -8.98
CA ARG A 283 27.72 6.95 -8.59
C ARG A 283 28.52 7.06 -7.30
N ALA A 284 28.50 8.22 -6.64
CA ALA A 284 29.15 8.39 -5.35
C ALA A 284 28.56 7.42 -4.29
N GLU A 285 29.32 7.11 -3.26
CA GLU A 285 28.81 6.27 -2.17
C GLU A 285 27.90 7.07 -1.23
N TRP A 286 26.90 6.38 -0.68
CA TRP A 286 26.04 6.96 0.37
C TRP A 286 26.79 7.04 1.69
N GLN A 287 26.85 8.23 2.27
CA GLN A 287 27.48 8.48 3.57
C GLN A 287 26.43 8.83 4.62
N LEU A 288 26.57 8.26 5.82
CA LEU A 288 25.71 8.61 6.95
C LEU A 288 26.13 9.98 7.48
N LEU A 289 25.25 10.97 7.32
CA LEU A 289 25.50 12.35 7.75
C LEU A 289 25.04 12.60 9.19
N GLY A 290 24.08 11.83 9.69
CA GLY A 290 23.58 12.00 11.05
C GLY A 290 22.35 11.17 11.37
N LYS A 291 21.86 11.33 12.60
CA LYS A 291 20.65 10.69 13.11
C LYS A 291 19.78 11.73 13.80
N THR A 292 18.46 11.61 13.63
CA THR A 292 17.47 12.43 14.33
C THR A 292 16.40 11.54 14.95
N TRP A 293 15.71 12.05 15.96
CA TRP A 293 14.58 11.36 16.60
C TRP A 293 13.33 12.17 16.33
N GLN A 294 12.37 11.57 15.62
CA GLN A 294 11.19 12.30 15.15
C GLN A 294 9.89 11.54 15.39
N GLY A 295 8.80 12.31 15.46
CA GLY A 295 7.45 11.81 15.64
C GLY A 295 7.10 11.42 17.05
N TRP A 296 5.83 11.06 17.24
CA TRP A 296 5.28 10.68 18.54
C TRP A 296 6.00 9.48 19.17
N TRP A 297 6.39 8.53 18.33
CA TRP A 297 7.06 7.30 18.75
C TRP A 297 8.55 7.51 19.03
N GLN A 298 9.08 8.73 18.81
CA GLN A 298 10.51 8.99 18.80
C GLN A 298 11.21 7.92 17.98
N ASN A 299 10.86 7.83 16.69
CA ASN A 299 11.54 6.88 15.81
C ASN A 299 12.88 7.49 15.40
N GLN A 300 13.93 6.65 15.33
CA GLN A 300 15.23 7.11 14.86
C GLN A 300 15.24 7.15 13.34
N TRP A 301 15.53 8.32 12.80
CA TRP A 301 15.76 8.55 11.38
C TRP A 301 17.25 8.73 11.11
N GLN A 302 17.74 8.11 10.05
CA GLN A 302 19.11 8.27 9.57
C GLN A 302 19.12 9.18 8.35
N LEU A 303 19.97 10.21 8.37
CA LEU A 303 20.21 11.07 7.22
C LEU A 303 21.41 10.54 6.44
N TRP A 304 21.19 10.24 5.18
CA TRP A 304 22.23 9.80 4.25
C TRP A 304 22.39 10.83 3.13
N GLY A 305 23.64 11.07 2.74
CA GLY A 305 24.00 11.95 1.62
C GLY A 305 24.80 11.21 0.56
N GLN A 306 24.56 11.58 -0.69
CA GLN A 306 25.31 11.12 -1.85
C GLN A 306 25.45 12.34 -2.78
N ASP A 307 26.54 13.08 -2.63
CA ASP A 307 26.78 14.37 -3.31
C ASP A 307 25.61 15.37 -3.15
N HIS A 308 24.80 15.61 -4.19
CA HIS A 308 23.61 16.46 -4.15
C HIS A 308 22.31 15.72 -3.75
N ASN A 309 22.35 14.40 -3.62
CA ASN A 309 21.22 13.60 -3.21
C ASN A 309 21.15 13.47 -1.69
N ARG A 310 19.94 13.45 -1.14
CA ARG A 310 19.68 13.16 0.27
C ARG A 310 18.61 12.09 0.39
N LYS A 311 18.70 11.26 1.42
CA LYS A 311 17.60 10.42 1.84
C LYS A 311 17.55 10.28 3.34
N MET A 312 16.34 10.10 3.85
CA MET A 312 16.11 9.79 5.25
C MET A 312 15.35 8.49 5.37
N VAL A 313 15.89 7.58 6.20
CA VAL A 313 15.34 6.24 6.39
C VAL A 313 15.12 5.96 7.87
N CYS A 314 14.05 5.23 8.18
CA CYS A 314 13.68 4.90 9.55
C CYS A 314 13.20 3.47 9.66
N SER A 315 13.88 2.66 10.48
CA SER A 315 13.44 1.31 10.80
C SER A 315 12.27 1.35 11.78
N LEU A 316 11.19 0.67 11.44
CA LEU A 316 9.96 0.60 12.25
C LEU A 316 9.84 -0.70 13.05
N THR A 317 10.76 -1.64 12.83
CA THR A 317 10.73 -2.99 13.44
C THR A 317 12.08 -3.38 14.06
N GLY A 318 12.99 -2.43 14.25
CA GLY A 318 14.26 -2.64 14.96
C GLY A 318 15.31 -3.43 14.19
N SER A 319 15.30 -3.37 12.85
CA SER A 319 16.37 -3.90 12.00
C SER A 319 17.71 -3.16 12.24
N HIS A 320 18.82 -3.84 11.97
CA HIS A 320 20.17 -3.29 12.18
C HIS A 320 20.39 -1.99 11.40
N LEU A 321 21.01 -1.01 12.07
CA LEU A 321 21.21 0.34 11.56
C LEU A 321 22.01 0.41 10.26
N GLU A 322 22.88 -0.58 10.02
CA GLU A 322 23.74 -0.67 8.83
C GLU A 322 22.95 -0.95 7.53
N GLN A 323 21.72 -1.45 7.62
CA GLN A 323 20.89 -1.75 6.46
C GLN A 323 20.28 -0.50 5.80
N GLY A 324 20.28 0.64 6.48
CA GLY A 324 19.67 1.88 5.99
C GLY A 324 20.26 2.39 4.67
N VAL A 325 21.51 2.06 4.38
CA VAL A 325 22.19 2.47 3.13
C VAL A 325 21.54 1.86 1.89
N ALA A 326 21.05 0.62 1.95
CA ALA A 326 20.44 -0.06 0.81
C ALA A 326 18.99 0.36 0.57
N VAL A 327 18.32 0.90 1.60
CA VAL A 327 16.92 1.29 1.56
C VAL A 327 16.73 2.52 0.66
N ASN A 328 15.85 2.41 -0.34
CA ASN A 328 15.56 3.47 -1.31
C ASN A 328 14.21 3.24 -2.03
N LEU A 329 13.75 4.24 -2.81
CA LEU A 329 12.56 4.16 -3.66
C LEU A 329 12.86 4.22 -5.16
N ALA A 330 14.06 3.81 -5.60
CA ALA A 330 14.53 3.96 -6.99
C ALA A 330 13.61 3.28 -8.02
N ALA A 331 13.13 2.06 -7.73
CA ALA A 331 12.15 1.38 -8.55
C ALA A 331 10.91 2.25 -8.81
N SER A 332 10.41 2.93 -7.78
CA SER A 332 9.24 3.79 -7.91
C SER A 332 9.55 5.08 -8.66
N ARG A 333 10.72 5.70 -8.43
CA ARG A 333 11.16 6.92 -9.14
C ARG A 333 11.26 6.66 -10.64
N ARG A 334 11.92 5.57 -11.06
CA ARG A 334 12.04 5.19 -12.48
C ARG A 334 10.67 5.06 -13.14
N PHE A 335 9.74 4.36 -12.49
CA PHE A 335 8.38 4.23 -13.01
C PHE A 335 7.65 5.56 -13.06
N VAL A 336 7.72 6.39 -12.01
CA VAL A 336 7.03 7.68 -11.97
C VAL A 336 7.57 8.61 -13.06
N THR A 337 8.88 8.71 -13.23
CA THR A 337 9.51 9.49 -14.32
C THR A 337 9.02 9.01 -15.69
N TRP A 338 8.99 7.69 -15.92
CA TRP A 338 8.45 7.13 -17.16
C TRP A 338 6.95 7.40 -17.33
N LEU A 339 6.17 7.32 -16.26
CA LEU A 339 4.72 7.51 -16.25
C LEU A 339 4.34 8.94 -16.65
N TRP A 340 5.08 9.93 -16.15
CA TRP A 340 4.86 11.35 -16.49
C TRP A 340 5.12 11.67 -17.96
N GLN A 341 5.87 10.83 -18.68
CA GLN A 341 6.10 10.94 -20.11
C GLN A 341 4.98 10.33 -20.96
N GLN A 342 4.02 9.60 -20.35
CA GLN A 342 2.95 8.94 -21.10
C GLN A 342 1.81 9.95 -21.42
N PRO A 343 1.46 10.16 -22.70
CA PRO A 343 0.42 11.13 -23.09
C PRO A 343 -0.94 10.86 -22.44
N GLU A 344 -1.32 9.59 -22.31
CA GLU A 344 -2.60 9.18 -21.71
C GLU A 344 -2.66 9.48 -20.21
N PHE A 345 -1.51 9.49 -19.52
CA PHE A 345 -1.42 9.86 -18.11
C PHE A 345 -1.51 11.38 -17.92
N GLN A 346 -0.84 12.16 -18.78
CA GLN A 346 -0.90 13.63 -18.75
C GLN A 346 -2.33 14.15 -18.94
N GLN A 347 -3.18 13.41 -19.67
CA GLN A 347 -4.59 13.74 -19.88
C GLN A 347 -5.54 13.22 -18.79
N SER A 348 -5.03 12.60 -17.72
CA SER A 348 -5.84 11.95 -16.67
C SER A 348 -6.95 12.84 -16.10
N ALA A 349 -6.71 14.14 -15.96
CA ALA A 349 -7.70 15.14 -15.51
C ALA A 349 -8.95 15.22 -16.40
N HIS A 350 -8.89 14.78 -17.66
CA HIS A 350 -10.02 14.77 -18.59
C HIS A 350 -10.81 13.45 -18.57
N TYR A 351 -10.34 12.44 -17.82
CA TYR A 351 -10.94 11.11 -17.81
C TYR A 351 -11.68 10.81 -16.51
N SER A 352 -12.74 10.00 -16.59
CA SER A 352 -13.44 9.50 -15.39
C SER A 352 -12.53 8.64 -14.52
N ALA A 353 -12.85 8.50 -13.22
CA ALA A 353 -12.07 7.67 -12.30
C ALA A 353 -11.86 6.23 -12.78
N LYS A 354 -12.91 5.63 -13.37
CA LYS A 354 -12.85 4.30 -14.01
C LYS A 354 -11.83 4.27 -15.14
N ARG A 355 -11.85 5.27 -16.02
CA ARG A 355 -10.96 5.33 -17.19
C ARG A 355 -9.52 5.59 -16.78
N VAL A 356 -9.26 6.48 -15.82
CA VAL A 356 -7.92 6.70 -15.24
C VAL A 356 -7.37 5.41 -14.65
N THR A 357 -8.18 4.68 -13.88
CA THR A 357 -7.79 3.40 -13.30
C THR A 357 -7.43 2.38 -14.39
N GLN A 358 -8.23 2.27 -15.46
CA GLN A 358 -7.94 1.39 -16.60
C GLN A 358 -6.64 1.77 -17.32
N ILE A 359 -6.42 3.06 -17.58
CA ILE A 359 -5.19 3.56 -18.22
C ILE A 359 -3.97 3.16 -17.37
N LEU A 360 -4.01 3.37 -16.06
CA LEU A 360 -2.88 3.02 -15.19
C LEU A 360 -2.62 1.52 -15.11
N TYR A 361 -3.64 0.67 -15.19
CA TYR A 361 -3.44 -0.78 -15.33
C TYR A 361 -2.71 -1.12 -16.63
N LEU A 362 -3.13 -0.55 -17.76
CA LEU A 362 -2.47 -0.78 -19.07
C LEU A 362 -1.05 -0.23 -19.10
N LEU A 363 -0.80 0.96 -18.54
CA LEU A 363 0.54 1.54 -18.45
C LEU A 363 1.46 0.72 -17.54
N THR A 364 0.93 0.15 -16.46
CA THR A 364 1.66 -0.78 -15.59
C THR A 364 2.08 -2.04 -16.34
N GLU A 365 1.18 -2.64 -17.13
CA GLU A 365 1.49 -3.80 -17.97
C GLU A 365 2.54 -3.46 -19.04
N LYS A 366 2.39 -2.31 -19.71
CA LYS A 366 3.34 -1.80 -20.70
C LYS A 366 4.74 -1.62 -20.07
N TYR A 367 4.82 -0.97 -18.91
CA TYR A 367 6.08 -0.77 -18.20
C TYR A 367 6.76 -2.11 -17.89
N ASN A 368 6.01 -3.05 -17.30
CA ASN A 368 6.54 -4.37 -16.98
C ASN A 368 6.99 -5.15 -18.23
N SER A 369 6.30 -5.04 -19.36
CA SER A 369 6.72 -5.71 -20.59
C SER A 369 8.01 -5.14 -21.20
N GLN A 370 8.29 -3.85 -21.00
CA GLN A 370 9.49 -3.19 -21.52
C GLN A 370 10.72 -3.52 -20.68
N TRP A 371 10.55 -3.74 -19.37
CA TRP A 371 11.64 -3.93 -18.41
C TRP A 371 11.95 -5.39 -18.05
N ASN A 372 11.14 -6.36 -18.50
CA ASN A 372 11.45 -7.79 -18.35
C ASN A 372 12.59 -8.28 -19.28
N HIS A 373 13.30 -7.38 -19.97
CA HIS A 373 14.36 -7.67 -20.95
C HIS A 373 15.72 -7.05 -20.61
N ILE A 374 15.92 -6.56 -19.38
CA ILE A 374 17.22 -6.03 -18.91
C ILE A 374 17.73 -6.90 -17.77
#